data_AF-A0A9R1NZ41-F1
#
_entry.id   AF-A0A9R1NZ41-F1
#
_cell.length_a   1.000
_cell.length_b   1.000
_cell.length_c   1.000
_cell.angle_alpha   90.00
_cell.angle_beta   90.00
_cell.angle_gamma   90.00
#
_symmetry.space_group_name_H-M   'P 1'
#
loop_
_entity.id
_entity.type
_entity.pdbx_description
1 polymer ?
#
loop_
_entity_poly.entity_id
_entity_poly.type
_entity_poly.pdbx_seq_one_letter_code
_entity_poly.pdbx_strand_id
1 'polypeptide(L)'
;MAPGGFVDWWGKAINKEVHGGVRAAWFLYVLTVVTNVVIVPNLLNLVTYLHRTMHMGVSGSATTATNFIGATSGFALIGAFLSDSNITRSRTMLLFGPFMFLVMEKRYLQ
;
A
#
# COMPACT_ATOMS: atom_id res chain seq x y z
N MET A 1 7.84 34.37 21.29
CA MET A 1 7.49 32.98 21.64
C MET A 1 6.36 32.56 20.71
N ALA A 2 6.66 31.90 19.59
CA ALA A 2 5.67 31.60 18.56
C ALA A 2 4.74 30.47 19.03
N PRO A 3 3.41 30.67 19.13
CA PRO A 3 2.49 29.57 19.40
C PRO A 3 2.18 28.90 18.05
N GLY A 4 3.18 28.22 17.47
CA GLY A 4 3.03 27.46 16.24
C GLY A 4 2.28 26.16 16.51
N GLY A 5 0.97 26.25 16.79
CA GLY A 5 0.09 25.09 16.81
C GLY A 5 -0.09 24.55 15.40
N PHE A 6 0.01 23.24 15.22
CA PHE A 6 -0.40 22.59 13.97
C PHE A 6 -1.86 22.97 13.68
N VAL A 7 -2.11 23.48 12.48
CA VAL A 7 -3.43 23.83 11.98
C VAL A 7 -3.84 22.81 10.91
N ASP A 8 -5.09 22.39 10.93
CA ASP A 8 -5.66 21.55 9.88
C ASP A 8 -5.61 22.27 8.52
N TRP A 9 -5.79 21.52 7.43
CA TRP A 9 -5.87 22.08 6.07
C TRP A 9 -6.94 23.20 5.94
N TRP A 10 -7.93 23.24 6.85
CA TRP A 10 -8.96 24.28 6.93
C TRP A 10 -8.61 25.47 7.84
N GLY A 11 -7.38 25.57 8.34
CA GLY A 11 -6.93 26.67 9.21
C GLY A 11 -7.43 26.61 10.66
N LYS A 12 -8.09 25.51 11.07
CA LYS A 12 -8.49 25.28 12.47
C LYS A 12 -7.33 24.70 13.27
N ALA A 13 -7.19 25.11 14.53
CA ALA A 13 -6.18 24.54 15.42
C ALA A 13 -6.44 23.04 15.66
N ILE A 14 -5.42 22.20 15.47
CA ILE A 14 -5.53 20.75 15.68
C ILE A 14 -5.74 20.46 17.16
N ASN A 15 -6.89 19.86 17.46
CA ASN A 15 -7.20 19.43 18.82
C ASN A 15 -6.56 18.05 19.07
N LYS A 16 -5.39 18.03 19.74
CA LYS A 16 -4.57 16.83 19.97
C LYS A 16 -5.28 15.72 20.75
N GLU A 17 -6.35 16.03 21.48
CA GLU A 17 -7.16 15.05 22.21
C GLU A 17 -8.14 14.26 21.31
N VAL A 18 -8.48 14.81 20.14
CA VAL A 18 -9.51 14.25 19.25
C VAL A 18 -8.92 13.77 17.92
N HIS A 19 -7.89 14.46 17.40
CA HIS A 19 -7.35 14.25 16.04
C HIS A 19 -6.09 13.37 15.96
N GLY A 20 -5.81 12.62 17.01
CA GLY A 20 -4.73 11.64 17.03
C GLY A 20 -4.76 10.91 18.34
N GLY A 21 -4.60 9.59 18.31
CA GLY A 21 -4.78 8.85 19.54
C GLY A 21 -4.40 7.40 19.41
N VAL A 22 -4.17 6.81 20.58
CA VAL A 22 -3.86 5.40 20.82
C VAL A 22 -4.75 4.45 20.00
N ARG A 23 -5.96 4.86 19.65
CA ARG A 23 -6.89 4.13 18.76
C ARG A 23 -6.41 4.00 17.31
N ALA A 24 -5.83 5.04 16.72
CA ALA A 24 -5.22 4.97 15.39
C ALA A 24 -3.94 4.13 15.43
N ALA A 25 -3.15 4.26 16.49
CA ALA A 25 -1.98 3.41 16.71
C ALA A 25 -2.37 1.93 16.86
N TRP A 26 -3.46 1.62 17.57
CA TRP A 26 -3.99 0.27 17.70
C TRP A 26 -4.45 -0.31 16.36
N PHE A 27 -5.12 0.50 15.53
CA PHE A 27 -5.52 0.08 14.19
C PHE A 27 -4.31 -0.26 13.31
N LEU A 28 -3.27 0.59 13.31
CA LEU A 28 -2.02 0.32 12.62
C LEU A 28 -1.34 -0.95 13.16
N TYR A 29 -1.35 -1.13 14.47
CA TYR A 29 -0.74 -2.30 15.11
C TYR A 29 -1.43 -3.61 14.67
N VAL A 30 -2.77 -3.65 14.72
CA VAL A 30 -3.55 -4.82 14.25
C VAL A 30 -3.30 -5.05 12.76
N LEU A 31 -3.32 -4.00 11.94
CA LEU A 31 -3.05 -4.12 10.50
C LEU A 31 -1.66 -4.69 10.22
N THR A 32 -0.64 -4.21 10.94
CA THR A 32 0.73 -4.71 10.84
C THR A 32 0.83 -6.17 11.28
N VAL A 33 0.18 -6.56 12.39
CA VAL A 33 0.20 -7.95 12.86
C VAL A 33 -0.45 -8.88 11.83
N VAL A 34 -1.65 -8.55 11.34
CA VAL A 34 -2.36 -9.35 10.32
C VAL A 34 -1.52 -9.48 9.05
N THR A 35 -0.89 -8.40 8.61
CA THR A 35 -0.04 -8.39 7.42
C THR A 35 1.18 -9.31 7.60
N ASN A 36 1.85 -9.23 8.76
CA ASN A 36 3.01 -10.09 9.06
C ASN A 36 2.63 -11.58 9.18
N VAL A 37 1.45 -11.88 9.73
CA VAL A 37 0.95 -13.27 9.83
C VAL A 37 0.77 -13.91 8.45
N VAL A 38 0.47 -13.14 7.41
CA VAL A 38 0.37 -13.66 6.03
C VAL A 38 1.74 -13.70 5.35
N ILE A 39 2.58 -12.67 5.53
CA ILE A 39 3.86 -12.54 4.82
C ILE A 39 4.87 -13.60 5.28
N VAL A 40 5.01 -13.83 6.59
CA VAL A 40 6.05 -14.72 7.14
C VAL A 40 5.87 -16.17 6.68
N PRO A 41 4.68 -16.81 6.75
CA PRO A 41 4.50 -18.18 6.28
C PRO A 41 4.68 -18.32 4.77
N ASN A 42 4.22 -17.33 4.00
CA ASN A 42 4.39 -17.34 2.54
C ASN A 42 5.88 -17.29 2.16
N LEU A 43 6.68 -16.46 2.83
CA LEU A 43 8.13 -16.40 2.61
C LEU A 43 8.83 -17.73 2.90
N LEU A 44 8.52 -18.35 4.05
CA LEU A 44 9.13 -19.61 4.46
C LEU A 44 8.71 -20.77 3.56
N ASN A 45 7.44 -20.79 3.14
CA ASN A 45 6.92 -21.83 2.26
C ASN A 45 7.40 -21.63 0.80
N LEU A 46 7.61 -20.40 0.34
CA LEU A 46 8.05 -20.10 -1.02
C LEU A 46 9.41 -20.73 -1.34
N VAL A 47 10.39 -20.62 -0.45
CA VAL A 47 11.72 -21.23 -0.63
C VAL A 47 11.63 -22.76 -0.68
N THR A 48 10.85 -23.33 0.24
CA THR A 48 10.64 -24.79 0.31
C THR A 48 9.87 -25.31 -0.92
N TYR A 49 8.91 -24.54 -1.42
CA TYR A 49 8.14 -24.82 -2.63
C TYR A 49 9.00 -24.75 -3.89
N LEU A 50 9.84 -23.73 -4.03
CA LEU A 50 10.76 -23.61 -5.16
C LEU A 50 11.77 -24.76 -5.18
N HIS A 51 12.23 -25.19 -4.01
CA HIS A 51 13.21 -26.27 -3.91
C HIS A 51 12.59 -27.66 -4.12
N ARG A 52 11.47 -27.98 -3.44
CA ARG A 52 10.86 -29.32 -3.51
C ARG A 52 10.01 -29.55 -4.76
N THR A 53 9.22 -28.57 -5.18
CA THR A 53 8.18 -28.77 -6.20
C THR A 53 8.64 -28.39 -7.61
N MET A 54 9.53 -27.39 -7.73
CA MET A 54 10.11 -27.00 -9.02
C MET A 54 11.46 -27.67 -9.32
N HIS A 55 11.97 -28.52 -8.43
CA HIS A 55 13.28 -29.19 -8.54
C HIS A 55 14.43 -28.24 -8.92
N MET A 56 14.37 -26.99 -8.44
CA MET A 56 15.49 -26.06 -8.57
C MET A 56 16.57 -26.40 -7.53
N GLY A 57 17.83 -26.32 -7.95
CA GLY A 57 18.95 -26.37 -7.01
C GLY A 57 18.81 -25.28 -5.94
N VAL A 58 19.33 -25.54 -4.74
CA VAL A 58 19.21 -24.65 -3.58
C VAL A 58 19.65 -23.20 -3.92
N SER A 59 20.67 -23.05 -4.76
CA SER A 59 21.15 -21.76 -5.26
C SER A 59 20.16 -21.05 -6.19
N GLY A 60 19.48 -21.78 -7.08
CA GLY A 60 18.46 -21.24 -7.99
C GLY A 60 17.20 -20.80 -7.26
N SER A 61 16.70 -21.62 -6.33
CA SER A 61 15.53 -21.27 -5.51
C SER A 61 15.77 -20.04 -4.63
N ALA A 62 16.94 -19.94 -4.00
CA ALA A 62 17.30 -18.78 -3.19
C ALA A 62 17.40 -17.49 -4.03
N THR A 63 17.94 -17.59 -5.25
CA THR A 63 18.04 -16.45 -6.18
C THR A 63 16.65 -15.99 -6.64
N THR A 64 15.76 -16.91 -7.02
CA THR A 64 14.39 -16.57 -7.43
C THR A 64 13.58 -15.98 -6.27
N ALA A 65 13.69 -16.53 -5.06
CA ALA A 65 13.03 -15.97 -3.89
C ALA A 65 13.55 -14.56 -3.56
N THR A 66 14.86 -14.34 -3.64
CA THR A 66 15.47 -13.01 -3.42
C THR A 66 15.01 -12.00 -4.47
N ASN A 67 14.96 -12.40 -5.75
CA ASN A 67 14.45 -11.55 -6.83
C ASN A 67 12.97 -11.19 -6.62
N PHE A 68 12.15 -12.12 -6.13
CA PHE A 68 10.74 -11.87 -5.82
C PHE A 68 10.58 -10.86 -4.68
N ILE A 69 11.35 -11.01 -3.59
CA ILE A 69 11.38 -10.07 -2.45
C ILE A 69 11.86 -8.68 -2.90
N GLY A 70 12.88 -8.64 -3.75
CA GLY A 70 13.37 -7.40 -4.36
C GLY A 70 12.30 -6.69 -5.19
N ALA A 71 11.56 -7.44 -6.02
CA ALA A 71 10.46 -6.89 -6.82
C ALA A 71 9.30 -6.37 -5.94
N THR A 72 8.91 -7.11 -4.89
CA THR A 72 7.86 -6.66 -3.95
C THR A 72 8.26 -5.39 -3.20
N SER A 73 9.55 -5.25 -2.85
CA SER A 73 10.09 -4.02 -2.26
C SER A 73 9.99 -2.83 -3.22
N GLY A 74 10.27 -3.04 -4.51
CA GLY A 74 10.05 -2.03 -5.56
C GLY A 74 8.58 -1.62 -5.70
N PHE A 75 7.67 -2.59 -5.67
CA PHE A 75 6.22 -2.32 -5.65
C PHE A 75 5.77 -1.54 -4.42
N ALA A 76 6.34 -1.82 -3.23
CA ALA A 76 6.05 -1.07 -2.02
C ALA A 76 6.49 0.40 -2.12
N LEU A 77 7.63 0.69 -2.76
CA LEU A 77 8.07 2.07 -3.03
C LEU A 77 7.11 2.80 -3.96
N ILE A 78 6.66 2.14 -5.03
CA ILE A 78 5.65 2.70 -5.94
C ILE A 78 4.34 2.96 -5.18
N GLY A 79 3.90 2.01 -4.36
CA GLY A 79 2.70 2.14 -3.53
C GLY A 79 2.79 3.29 -2.52
N ALA A 80 3.95 3.47 -1.88
CA ALA A 80 4.21 4.57 -0.95
C ALA A 80 4.22 5.93 -1.67
N PHE A 81 4.93 6.03 -2.79
CA PHE A 81 4.93 7.24 -3.62
C PHE A 81 3.53 7.61 -4.11
N LEU A 82 2.76 6.59 -4.51
CA LEU A 82 1.38 6.75 -4.93
C LEU A 82 0.50 7.16 -3.75
N SER A 83 0.68 6.60 -2.54
CA SER A 83 -0.03 7.00 -1.32
C SER A 83 0.22 8.46 -0.96
N ASP A 84 1.49 8.91 -1.03
CA ASP A 84 1.89 10.28 -0.71
C ASP A 84 1.39 11.29 -1.76
N SER A 85 1.38 10.89 -3.03
CA SER A 85 0.87 11.72 -4.13
C SER A 85 -0.67 11.77 -4.22
N ASN A 86 -1.36 10.73 -3.72
CA ASN A 86 -2.78 10.53 -3.98
C ASN A 86 -3.76 11.18 -2.99
N ILE A 87 -3.29 11.74 -1.87
CA ILE A 87 -4.20 12.20 -0.80
C ILE A 87 -5.02 13.45 -1.16
N THR A 88 -4.69 14.19 -2.24
CA THR A 88 -5.47 15.38 -2.65
C THR A 88 -5.98 15.34 -4.11
N ARG A 89 -5.38 14.57 -5.03
CA ARG A 89 -5.71 14.63 -6.48
C ARG A 89 -6.20 13.33 -7.12
N SER A 90 -6.01 12.19 -6.47
CA SER A 90 -6.14 10.90 -7.18
C SER A 90 -7.48 10.23 -7.01
N ARG A 91 -8.24 10.63 -5.98
CA ARG A 91 -9.67 10.28 -5.89
C ARG A 91 -10.48 10.85 -7.06
N THR A 92 -10.16 12.04 -7.56
CA THR A 92 -10.87 12.62 -8.71
C THR A 92 -10.47 11.94 -10.01
N MET A 93 -9.19 11.68 -10.25
CA MET A 93 -8.72 11.06 -11.49
C MET A 93 -9.13 9.57 -11.64
N LEU A 94 -9.10 8.80 -10.54
CA LEU A 94 -9.41 7.36 -10.56
C LEU A 94 -10.92 7.08 -10.67
N LEU A 95 -11.78 8.02 -10.26
CA LEU A 95 -13.23 7.96 -10.49
C LEU A 95 -13.64 8.55 -11.86
N PHE A 96 -12.96 9.60 -12.34
CA PHE A 96 -13.29 10.20 -13.64
C PHE A 96 -12.87 9.34 -14.83
N GLY A 97 -11.76 8.59 -14.73
CA GLY A 97 -11.28 7.74 -15.83
C GLY A 97 -12.31 6.71 -16.31
N PRO A 98 -12.81 5.82 -15.42
CA PRO A 98 -13.82 4.83 -15.78
C PRO A 98 -15.16 5.45 -16.17
N PHE A 99 -15.55 6.55 -15.52
CA PHE A 99 -16.80 7.25 -15.82
C PHE A 99 -16.79 7.90 -17.22
N MET A 100 -15.68 8.51 -17.62
CA MET A 100 -15.53 9.10 -18.96
C MET A 100 -15.48 8.03 -20.05
N PHE A 101 -14.85 6.88 -19.79
CA PHE A 101 -14.81 5.76 -20.73
C PHE A 101 -16.20 5.16 -20.99
N LEU A 102 -17.00 4.94 -19.93
CA LEU A 102 -18.36 4.40 -20.04
C LEU A 102 -19.35 5.37 -20.72
N VAL A 103 -19.19 6.67 -20.49
CA VAL A 103 -20.02 7.71 -21.13
C VAL A 103 -19.70 7.82 -22.63
N MET A 104 -18.44 7.67 -23.03
CA MET A 104 -18.04 7.65 -24.44
C MET A 104 -18.57 6.41 -25.17
N GLU A 105 -18.54 5.23 -24.54
CA GLU A 105 -19.07 4.00 -25.14
C GLU A 105 -20.59 4.09 -25.42
N LYS A 106 -21.36 4.68 -24.50
CA LYS A 106 -22.80 4.92 -24.69
C LYS A 106 -23.12 5.89 -25.83
N ARG A 107 -22.18 6.74 -26.26
CA ARG A 107 -22.35 7.70 -27.36
C ARG A 107 -21.89 7.20 -28.73
N TYR A 108 -21.20 6.07 -28.82
CA TYR A 108 -20.76 5.49 -30.11
C TYR A 108 -21.75 4.46 -30.68
N LEU A 109 -22.79 4.10 -29.92
CA LEU A 109 -23.85 3.15 -30.28
C LEU A 109 -25.23 3.82 -30.50
N GLN A 110 -25.24 5.14 -30.74
CA GLN A 110 -26.38 5.91 -31.25
C GLN A 110 -25.94 6.60 -32.55
#